data_AF-A0A7S2PHI3-F1
#
_entry.id   AF-A0A7S2PHI3-F1
#
_cell.length_a   1.000
_cell.length_b   1.000
_cell.length_c   1.000
_cell.angle_alpha   90.00
_cell.angle_beta   90.00
_cell.angle_gamma   90.00
#
_symmetry.space_group_name_H-M   'P 1'
#
loop_
_entity.id
_entity.type
_entity.pdbx_description
1 polymer ?
#
loop_
_entity_poly.entity_id
_entity_poly.type
_entity_poly.pdbx_seq_one_letter_code
_entity_poly.pdbx_strand_id
1 'polypeptide(L)'
;KLWKTFATTRWGDGVSLVDSDEEQSTTSYSWYEYYRHRCSWMPLPRQKSKLDLIQEDYGHDPYKLLSACILCSRTSGSQNVRDVVKAFFEKYKTPSDILSGDIATIEKELKPLGLNREKTMKKFAQGFLRPWTQVSELHGCGAFASSSFDIFCRGDFKKVLREKKCDKNVRAYASYLKRVVDQTDEEVDVADNSNAAGKVKRKAKQKKTQPRKRVTLSTRKGPRRKSPRGC
;
A
#
# COMPACT_ATOMS: atom_id res chain seq x y z
N LYS A 1 21.42 -12.51 18.55
CA LYS A 1 20.43 -12.70 19.65
C LYS A 1 19.42 -11.54 19.70
N LEU A 2 19.84 -10.27 19.80
CA LEU A 2 18.95 -9.10 19.86
C LEU A 2 17.85 -9.05 18.78
N TRP A 3 18.22 -9.12 17.51
CA TRP A 3 17.28 -9.03 16.39
C TRP A 3 16.25 -10.17 16.35
N LYS A 4 16.62 -11.35 16.84
CA LYS A 4 15.68 -12.47 17.03
C LYS A 4 14.62 -12.09 18.08
N THR A 5 15.06 -11.56 19.22
CA THR A 5 14.15 -11.10 20.27
C THR A 5 13.18 -10.03 19.74
N PHE A 6 13.68 -9.03 19.02
CA PHE A 6 12.81 -8.02 18.41
C PHE A 6 11.81 -8.62 17.42
N ALA A 7 12.25 -9.58 16.59
CA ALA A 7 11.38 -10.28 15.66
C ALA A 7 10.28 -11.07 16.40
N THR A 8 10.65 -11.86 17.41
CA THR A 8 9.69 -12.63 18.22
C THR A 8 8.72 -11.73 18.97
N THR A 9 9.20 -10.63 19.56
CA THR A 9 8.30 -9.66 20.24
C THR A 9 7.32 -9.02 19.26
N ARG A 10 7.73 -8.75 18.02
CA ARG A 10 6.89 -8.05 17.04
C ARG A 10 5.93 -8.97 16.29
N TRP A 11 6.36 -10.18 15.95
CA TRP A 11 5.62 -11.10 15.07
C TRP A 11 5.21 -12.42 15.75
N GLY A 12 5.59 -12.61 17.00
CA GLY A 12 5.27 -13.77 17.84
C GLY A 12 6.24 -14.94 17.67
N ASP A 13 5.91 -16.05 18.32
CA ASP A 13 6.80 -17.21 18.48
C ASP A 13 6.98 -18.05 17.20
N GLY A 14 6.14 -17.84 16.18
CA GLY A 14 6.23 -18.56 14.91
C GLY A 14 7.37 -18.11 13.98
N VAL A 15 8.17 -17.12 14.40
CA VAL A 15 9.29 -16.56 13.65
C VAL A 15 10.40 -17.61 13.43
N SER A 16 10.77 -17.85 12.17
CA SER A 16 11.80 -18.83 11.78
C SER A 16 12.81 -18.27 10.78
N LEU A 17 14.08 -18.67 10.91
CA LEU A 17 15.13 -18.46 9.89
C LEU A 17 15.38 -19.71 9.03
N VAL A 18 14.76 -20.83 9.37
CA VAL A 18 14.97 -22.11 8.67
C VAL A 18 13.79 -22.30 7.73
N ASP A 19 14.08 -22.46 6.43
CA ASP A 19 13.14 -23.04 5.50
C ASP A 19 13.10 -24.55 5.76
N SER A 20 11.92 -25.06 6.06
CA SER A 20 11.70 -26.45 6.49
C SER A 20 12.12 -27.51 5.47
N ASP A 21 12.53 -27.11 4.26
CA ASP A 21 12.59 -27.98 3.08
C ASP A 21 13.96 -27.97 2.34
N GLU A 22 14.97 -27.20 2.74
CA GLU A 22 16.28 -27.23 2.07
C GLU A 22 17.48 -27.12 3.02
N GLU A 23 18.22 -28.22 3.12
CA GLU A 23 19.45 -28.39 3.90
C GLU A 23 20.68 -27.71 3.23
N GLN A 24 20.50 -26.82 2.25
CA GLN A 24 21.62 -26.31 1.44
C GLN A 24 21.34 -24.98 0.71
N SER A 25 20.71 -23.99 1.36
CA SER A 25 20.74 -22.61 0.84
C SER A 25 21.92 -21.84 1.42
N THR A 26 22.86 -21.47 0.55
CA THR A 26 24.13 -20.76 0.84
C THR A 26 23.97 -19.29 1.25
N THR A 27 22.74 -18.79 1.37
CA THR A 27 22.49 -17.42 1.84
C THR A 27 22.18 -17.46 3.34
N SER A 28 23.20 -17.27 4.17
CA SER A 28 23.01 -17.13 5.62
C SER A 28 22.17 -15.88 5.92
N TYR A 29 20.85 -16.04 6.00
CA TYR A 29 19.95 -14.96 6.40
C TYR A 29 20.23 -14.59 7.84
N SER A 30 20.78 -13.39 8.07
CA SER A 30 21.00 -12.91 9.43
C SER A 30 19.66 -12.47 10.06
N TRP A 31 19.54 -12.61 11.38
CA TRP A 31 18.39 -12.07 12.11
C TRP A 31 18.18 -10.56 11.89
N TYR A 32 19.27 -9.82 11.62
CA TYR A 32 19.19 -8.40 11.27
C TYR A 32 18.46 -8.20 9.94
N GLU A 33 18.87 -8.92 8.88
CA GLU A 33 18.21 -8.83 7.57
C GLU A 33 16.76 -9.30 7.64
N TYR A 34 16.49 -10.38 8.38
CA TYR A 34 15.13 -10.84 8.65
C TYR A 34 14.24 -9.74 9.24
N TYR A 35 14.72 -9.09 10.31
CA TYR A 35 13.97 -8.05 11.01
C TYR A 35 13.83 -6.79 10.15
N ARG A 36 14.94 -6.32 9.57
CA ARG A 36 15.03 -5.17 8.68
C ARG A 36 14.03 -5.34 7.54
N HIS A 37 14.07 -6.47 6.82
CA HIS A 37 13.23 -6.67 5.65
C HIS A 37 11.71 -6.50 5.91
N ARG A 38 11.25 -6.80 7.13
CA ARG A 38 9.83 -6.68 7.54
C ARG A 38 9.48 -5.37 8.26
N CYS A 39 10.40 -4.43 8.38
CA CYS A 39 10.13 -3.10 8.92
C CYS A 39 9.73 -2.11 7.82
N SER A 40 8.94 -1.11 8.15
CA SER A 40 8.73 0.06 7.29
C SER A 40 9.87 1.05 7.49
N TRP A 41 10.35 1.66 6.40
CA TRP A 41 11.41 2.68 6.41
C TRP A 41 10.90 4.07 6.08
N MET A 42 9.64 4.15 5.69
CA MET A 42 9.07 5.40 5.22
C MET A 42 8.48 6.18 6.40
N PRO A 43 8.95 7.41 6.66
CA PRO A 43 8.15 8.35 7.42
C PRO A 43 6.96 8.74 6.55
N LEU A 44 5.79 8.13 6.80
CA LEU A 44 4.56 8.46 6.08
C LEU A 44 4.29 9.98 6.18
N PRO A 45 3.73 10.61 5.13
CA PRO A 45 3.33 12.01 5.20
C PRO A 45 2.44 12.25 6.43
N ARG A 46 2.68 13.36 7.15
CA ARG A 46 1.95 13.67 8.41
C ARG A 46 0.44 13.78 8.22
N GLN A 47 0.00 14.13 7.01
CA GLN A 47 -1.40 14.25 6.65
C GLN A 47 -1.78 13.15 5.65
N LYS A 48 -2.91 12.50 5.90
CA LYS A 48 -3.54 11.60 4.94
C LYS A 48 -3.82 12.31 3.63
N SER A 49 -3.62 11.60 2.54
CA SER A 49 -3.97 12.05 1.21
C SER A 49 -5.49 12.11 1.03
N LYS A 50 -5.94 12.89 0.05
CA LYS A 50 -7.36 12.92 -0.35
C LYS A 50 -7.86 11.61 -0.98
N LEU A 51 -6.96 10.65 -1.25
CA LEU A 51 -7.32 9.34 -1.77
C LEU A 51 -7.89 8.43 -0.68
N ASP A 52 -7.56 8.71 0.59
CA ASP A 52 -7.92 7.93 1.78
C ASP A 52 -7.83 6.43 1.50
N LEU A 53 -6.62 5.97 1.18
CA LEU A 53 -6.39 4.55 0.92
C LEU A 53 -6.17 3.81 2.24
N ILE A 54 -6.69 2.60 2.38
CA ILE A 54 -6.51 1.79 3.59
C ILE A 54 -5.03 1.53 3.90
N GLN A 55 -4.19 1.53 2.87
CA GLN A 55 -2.75 1.41 3.00
C GLN A 55 -2.09 2.57 3.77
N GLU A 56 -2.68 3.77 3.73
CA GLU A 56 -2.17 4.93 4.50
C GLU A 56 -2.29 4.70 6.01
N ASP A 57 -3.30 3.93 6.44
CA ASP A 57 -3.51 3.59 7.85
C ASP A 57 -2.46 2.60 8.37
N TYR A 58 -1.92 1.75 7.49
CA TYR A 58 -1.10 0.59 7.88
C TYR A 58 0.32 0.60 7.32
N GLY A 59 0.73 1.60 6.52
CA GLY A 59 2.07 1.65 5.90
C GLY A 59 3.25 1.70 6.88
N HIS A 60 3.00 2.01 8.15
CA HIS A 60 4.01 1.95 9.22
C HIS A 60 4.31 0.51 9.70
N ASP A 61 3.45 -0.45 9.36
CA ASP A 61 3.55 -1.85 9.77
C ASP A 61 3.33 -2.77 8.55
N PRO A 62 4.40 -3.30 7.95
CA PRO A 62 4.26 -4.09 6.73
C PRO A 62 3.42 -5.36 6.87
N TYR A 63 3.36 -5.97 8.07
CA TYR A 63 2.46 -7.10 8.31
C TYR A 63 1.00 -6.66 8.13
N LYS A 64 0.62 -5.55 8.76
CA LYS A 64 -0.74 -5.01 8.66
C LYS A 64 -1.04 -4.48 7.27
N LEU A 65 -0.09 -3.80 6.61
CA LEU A 65 -0.26 -3.32 5.25
C LEU A 65 -0.57 -4.48 4.29
N LEU A 66 0.26 -5.52 4.28
CA LEU A 66 0.10 -6.66 3.37
C LEU A 66 -1.18 -7.44 3.68
N SER A 67 -1.49 -7.63 4.96
CA SER A 67 -2.76 -8.23 5.38
C SER A 67 -3.96 -7.41 4.90
N ALA A 68 -3.93 -6.08 5.05
CA ALA A 68 -4.98 -5.19 4.55
C ALA A 68 -5.13 -5.30 3.02
N CYS A 69 -4.02 -5.34 2.27
CA CYS A 69 -4.05 -5.57 0.82
C CYS A 69 -4.70 -6.90 0.44
N ILE A 70 -4.42 -7.98 1.18
CA ILE A 70 -5.04 -9.29 0.96
C ILE A 70 -6.54 -9.19 1.23
N LEU A 71 -6.93 -8.65 2.38
CA LEU A 71 -8.32 -8.59 2.83
C LEU A 71 -9.19 -7.66 1.97
N CYS A 72 -8.67 -6.55 1.47
CA CYS A 72 -9.41 -5.61 0.62
C CYS A 72 -9.31 -5.91 -0.89
N SER A 73 -8.62 -6.98 -1.29
CA SER A 73 -8.48 -7.30 -2.71
C SER A 73 -9.82 -7.73 -3.29
N ARG A 74 -10.20 -7.23 -4.47
CA ARG A 74 -11.50 -7.52 -5.13
C ARG A 74 -12.74 -7.13 -4.32
N THR A 75 -12.62 -6.26 -3.33
CA THR A 75 -13.78 -5.69 -2.60
C THR A 75 -13.98 -4.23 -3.00
N SER A 76 -15.19 -3.70 -2.80
CA SER A 76 -15.36 -2.24 -2.78
C SER A 76 -14.66 -1.70 -1.54
N GLY A 77 -13.91 -0.59 -1.66
CA GLY A 77 -13.21 0.06 -0.53
C GLY A 77 -14.17 0.74 0.46
N SER A 78 -15.25 0.06 0.82
CA SER A 78 -16.33 0.54 1.68
C SER A 78 -15.90 0.57 3.14
N GLN A 79 -16.65 1.33 3.96
CA GLN A 79 -16.43 1.40 5.40
C GLN A 79 -16.51 0.00 6.05
N ASN A 80 -17.41 -0.86 5.58
CA ASN A 80 -17.51 -2.23 6.09
C ASN A 80 -16.21 -3.03 5.98
N VAL A 81 -15.48 -2.90 4.86
CA VAL A 81 -14.17 -3.57 4.69
C VAL A 81 -13.16 -3.02 5.71
N ARG A 82 -13.16 -1.71 5.95
CA ARG A 82 -12.28 -1.07 6.93
C ARG A 82 -12.58 -1.55 8.35
N ASP A 83 -13.86 -1.66 8.70
CA ASP A 83 -14.29 -2.10 10.02
C ASP A 83 -13.90 -3.57 10.29
N VAL A 84 -14.08 -4.44 9.30
CA VAL A 84 -13.65 -5.85 9.39
C VAL A 84 -12.13 -5.95 9.53
N VAL A 85 -11.37 -5.20 8.72
CA VAL A 85 -9.89 -5.18 8.80
C VAL A 85 -9.42 -4.67 10.17
N LYS A 86 -10.08 -3.65 10.72
CA LYS A 86 -9.77 -3.12 12.05
C LYS A 86 -10.03 -4.17 13.13
N ALA A 87 -11.21 -4.78 13.14
CA ALA A 87 -11.56 -5.85 14.09
C ALA A 87 -10.60 -7.05 13.97
N PHE A 88 -10.20 -7.40 12.76
CA PHE A 88 -9.20 -8.44 12.51
C PHE A 88 -7.85 -8.11 13.20
N PHE A 89 -7.35 -6.89 13.09
CA PHE A 89 -6.08 -6.50 13.75
C PHE A 89 -6.19 -6.27 15.26
N GLU A 90 -7.36 -5.97 15.79
CA GLU A 90 -7.60 -5.92 17.23
C GLU A 90 -7.44 -7.32 17.85
N LYS A 91 -7.88 -8.36 17.12
CA LYS A 91 -7.81 -9.76 17.55
C LYS A 91 -6.48 -10.44 17.22
N TYR A 92 -5.97 -10.28 16.00
CA TYR A 92 -4.73 -10.90 15.52
C TYR A 92 -3.65 -9.84 15.34
N LYS A 93 -3.02 -9.47 16.46
CA LYS A 93 -2.03 -8.40 16.55
C LYS A 93 -0.72 -8.79 15.84
N THR A 94 -0.42 -10.08 15.81
CA THR A 94 0.77 -10.65 15.17
C THR A 94 0.39 -11.72 14.13
N PRO A 95 1.26 -11.99 13.13
CA PRO A 95 1.06 -13.13 12.23
C PRO A 95 1.07 -14.48 12.98
N SER A 96 1.76 -14.60 14.12
CA SER A 96 1.69 -15.82 14.93
C SER A 96 0.29 -16.04 15.51
N ASP A 97 -0.43 -14.96 15.89
CA ASP A 97 -1.82 -15.05 16.36
C ASP A 97 -2.74 -15.64 15.28
N ILE A 98 -2.51 -15.28 14.02
CA ILE A 98 -3.24 -15.86 12.88
C ILE A 98 -2.94 -17.36 12.79
N LEU A 99 -1.68 -17.77 12.93
CA LEU A 99 -1.30 -19.19 12.86
C LEU A 99 -1.87 -20.02 14.01
N SER A 100 -1.95 -19.49 15.23
CA SER A 100 -2.57 -20.17 16.36
C SER A 100 -4.10 -20.11 16.35
N GLY A 101 -4.71 -19.11 15.72
CA GLY A 101 -6.15 -18.91 15.70
C GLY A 101 -6.91 -20.05 15.02
N ASP A 102 -8.09 -20.41 15.52
CA ASP A 102 -8.93 -21.41 14.85
C ASP A 102 -9.40 -20.91 13.46
N ILE A 103 -9.28 -21.78 12.44
CA ILE A 103 -9.61 -21.40 11.06
C ILE A 103 -11.09 -21.12 10.86
N ALA A 104 -11.98 -21.87 11.52
CA ALA A 104 -13.42 -21.67 11.41
C ALA A 104 -13.84 -20.33 12.06
N THR A 105 -13.17 -19.95 13.14
CA THR A 105 -13.34 -18.64 13.77
C THR A 105 -12.91 -17.51 12.85
N ILE A 106 -11.72 -17.62 12.22
CA ILE A 106 -11.24 -16.62 11.26
C ILE A 106 -12.19 -16.53 10.04
N GLU A 107 -12.70 -17.67 9.56
CA GLU A 107 -13.67 -17.72 8.46
C GLU A 107 -14.92 -16.90 8.79
N LYS A 108 -15.50 -17.14 9.97
CA LYS A 108 -16.70 -16.42 10.43
C LYS A 108 -16.48 -14.91 10.48
N GLU A 109 -15.31 -14.47 10.93
CA GLU A 109 -14.94 -13.06 11.05
C GLU A 109 -14.71 -12.39 9.69
N LEU A 110 -14.10 -13.12 8.74
CA LEU A 110 -13.80 -12.61 7.40
C LEU A 110 -14.92 -12.85 6.39
N LYS A 111 -15.97 -13.58 6.76
CA LYS A 111 -17.15 -13.87 5.93
C LYS A 111 -17.71 -12.64 5.20
N PRO A 112 -17.82 -11.44 5.80
CA PRO A 112 -18.33 -10.26 5.09
C PRO A 112 -17.49 -9.83 3.87
N LEU A 113 -16.20 -10.17 3.84
CA LEU A 113 -15.29 -9.82 2.73
C LEU A 113 -15.41 -10.79 1.55
N GLY A 114 -16.08 -11.94 1.76
CA GLY A 114 -16.15 -13.04 0.81
C GLY A 114 -14.78 -13.65 0.45
N LEU A 115 -14.81 -14.68 -0.39
CA LEU A 115 -13.66 -15.54 -0.71
C LEU A 115 -13.11 -16.31 0.51
N ASN A 116 -12.21 -17.25 0.26
CA ASN A 116 -11.54 -18.06 1.28
C ASN A 116 -10.38 -17.28 1.93
N ARG A 117 -10.69 -16.15 2.59
CA ARG A 117 -9.70 -15.25 3.19
C ARG A 117 -8.95 -15.91 4.33
N GLU A 118 -9.62 -16.70 5.13
CA GLU A 118 -9.07 -17.45 6.26
C GLU A 118 -7.90 -18.34 5.83
N LYS A 119 -8.08 -19.12 4.76
CA LYS A 119 -7.02 -19.97 4.19
C LYS A 119 -5.88 -19.13 3.63
N THR A 120 -6.20 -18.02 2.97
CA THR A 120 -5.20 -17.11 2.42
C THR A 120 -4.36 -16.49 3.53
N MET A 121 -5.00 -16.00 4.60
CA MET A 121 -4.35 -15.37 5.75
C MET A 121 -3.47 -16.35 6.52
N LYS A 122 -3.90 -17.60 6.71
CA LYS A 122 -3.07 -18.66 7.33
C LYS A 122 -1.78 -18.89 6.54
N LYS A 123 -1.89 -19.09 5.22
CA LYS A 123 -0.73 -19.31 4.35
C LYS A 123 0.16 -18.07 4.26
N PHE A 124 -0.43 -16.88 4.21
CA PHE A 124 0.29 -15.61 4.25
C PHE A 124 1.09 -15.50 5.55
N ALA A 125 0.48 -15.72 6.71
CA ALA A 125 1.15 -15.63 8.00
C ALA A 125 2.31 -16.62 8.11
N GLN A 126 2.13 -17.85 7.61
CA GLN A 126 3.18 -18.86 7.56
C GLN A 126 4.37 -18.41 6.70
N GLY A 127 4.10 -17.91 5.49
CA GLY A 127 5.14 -17.38 4.60
C GLY A 127 5.82 -16.14 5.18
N PHE A 128 5.06 -15.23 5.80
CA PHE A 128 5.59 -13.99 6.36
C PHE A 128 6.59 -14.25 7.49
N LEU A 129 6.34 -15.29 8.30
CA LEU A 129 7.16 -15.69 9.44
C LEU A 129 8.42 -16.48 9.05
N ARG A 130 8.47 -17.02 7.83
CA ARG A 130 9.66 -17.68 7.25
C ARG A 130 10.49 -16.68 6.44
N PRO A 131 11.76 -16.97 6.10
CA PRO A 131 12.52 -16.15 5.17
C PRO A 131 11.77 -15.92 3.85
N TRP A 132 11.80 -14.69 3.35
CA TRP A 132 11.27 -14.31 2.04
C TRP A 132 12.03 -13.08 1.56
N THR A 133 12.19 -12.95 0.25
CA THR A 133 12.97 -11.87 -0.36
C THR A 133 12.09 -10.88 -1.10
N GLN A 134 11.03 -11.36 -1.73
CA GLN A 134 10.05 -10.53 -2.44
C GLN A 134 8.66 -10.73 -1.86
N VAL A 135 7.91 -9.63 -1.76
CA VAL A 135 6.51 -9.66 -1.32
C VAL A 135 5.66 -10.61 -2.16
N SER A 136 5.98 -10.78 -3.44
CA SER A 136 5.27 -11.67 -4.35
C SER A 136 5.40 -13.17 -4.04
N GLU A 137 6.39 -13.56 -3.22
CA GLU A 137 6.55 -14.94 -2.73
C GLU A 137 5.48 -15.28 -1.68
N LEU A 138 4.92 -14.26 -1.02
CA LEU A 138 3.93 -14.44 0.03
C LEU A 138 2.56 -14.79 -0.56
N HIS A 139 1.93 -15.82 0.00
CA HIS A 139 0.63 -16.27 -0.47
C HIS A 139 -0.42 -15.14 -0.35
N GLY A 140 -1.13 -14.87 -1.45
CA GLY A 140 -2.11 -13.77 -1.52
C GLY A 140 -1.53 -12.40 -1.87
N CYS A 141 -0.20 -12.25 -1.90
CA CYS A 141 0.46 -10.99 -2.25
C CYS A 141 0.84 -10.95 -3.74
N GLY A 142 -0.07 -10.46 -4.58
CA GLY A 142 0.23 -10.20 -6.00
C GLY A 142 0.89 -8.84 -6.26
N ALA A 143 0.98 -8.44 -7.53
CA ALA A 143 1.55 -7.15 -7.94
C ALA A 143 0.97 -5.94 -7.18
N PHE A 144 -0.34 -5.95 -6.89
CA PHE A 144 -0.97 -4.90 -6.08
C PHE A 144 -0.38 -4.77 -4.67
N ALA A 145 -0.14 -5.89 -3.99
CA ALA A 145 0.45 -5.90 -2.65
C ALA A 145 1.93 -5.48 -2.70
N SER A 146 2.68 -5.95 -3.71
CA SER A 146 4.08 -5.55 -3.92
C SER A 146 4.22 -4.05 -4.17
N SER A 147 3.46 -3.47 -5.11
CA SER A 147 3.52 -2.02 -5.36
C SER A 147 3.02 -1.22 -4.15
N SER A 148 2.06 -1.75 -3.38
CA SER A 148 1.62 -1.12 -2.12
C SER A 148 2.74 -1.12 -1.08
N PHE A 149 3.45 -2.23 -0.90
CA PHE A 149 4.59 -2.28 0.00
C PHE A 149 5.72 -1.32 -0.44
N ASP A 150 6.04 -1.29 -1.73
CA ASP A 150 7.07 -0.40 -2.27
C ASP A 150 6.76 1.07 -1.99
N ILE A 151 5.51 1.51 -2.16
CA ILE A 151 5.16 2.91 -1.93
C ILE A 151 4.94 3.23 -0.45
N PHE A 152 4.17 2.42 0.30
CA PHE A 152 3.75 2.78 1.66
C PHE A 152 4.77 2.38 2.73
N CYS A 153 5.56 1.31 2.51
CA CYS A 153 6.59 0.89 3.46
C CYS A 153 7.99 1.35 3.08
N ARG A 154 8.28 1.52 1.78
CA ARG A 154 9.63 1.90 1.30
C ARG A 154 9.71 3.32 0.76
N GLY A 155 8.58 3.96 0.42
CA GLY A 155 8.56 5.28 -0.19
C GLY A 155 9.06 5.33 -1.63
N ASP A 156 9.18 4.19 -2.31
CA ASP A 156 9.74 4.10 -3.66
C ASP A 156 8.70 4.44 -4.74
N PHE A 157 8.25 5.71 -4.74
CA PHE A 157 7.33 6.22 -5.76
C PHE A 157 7.94 6.16 -7.17
N LYS A 158 9.26 6.28 -7.30
CA LYS A 158 9.94 6.22 -8.61
C LYS A 158 9.78 4.84 -9.24
N LYS A 159 9.95 3.76 -8.45
CA LYS A 159 9.70 2.39 -8.92
C LYS A 159 8.25 2.20 -9.33
N VAL A 160 7.29 2.55 -8.47
CA VAL A 160 5.85 2.37 -8.75
C VAL A 160 5.38 3.16 -9.98
N LEU A 161 5.89 4.37 -10.21
CA LEU A 161 5.54 5.17 -11.39
C LEU A 161 6.11 4.60 -12.70
N ARG A 162 7.22 3.85 -12.66
CA ARG A 162 7.80 3.19 -13.84
C ARG A 162 7.10 1.88 -14.20
N GLU A 163 6.40 1.25 -13.25
CA GLU A 163 5.70 0.00 -13.52
C GLU A 163 4.58 0.20 -14.54
N LYS A 164 4.55 -0.65 -15.57
CA LYS A 164 3.50 -0.62 -16.60
C LYS A 164 2.14 -1.05 -16.03
N LYS A 165 2.14 -2.13 -15.24
CA LYS A 165 0.94 -2.72 -14.62
C LYS A 165 0.99 -2.49 -13.11
N CYS A 166 0.26 -1.47 -12.65
CA CYS A 166 0.10 -1.15 -11.23
C CYS A 166 -1.32 -0.63 -11.03
N ASP A 167 -1.88 -0.85 -9.84
CA ASP A 167 -3.20 -0.37 -9.46
C ASP A 167 -3.31 1.15 -9.63
N LYS A 168 -4.48 1.61 -10.09
CA LYS A 168 -4.72 3.02 -10.41
C LYS A 168 -4.62 3.92 -9.17
N ASN A 169 -5.07 3.44 -8.01
CA ASN A 169 -5.09 4.22 -6.77
C ASN A 169 -3.70 4.26 -6.15
N VAL A 170 -2.98 3.13 -6.17
CA VAL A 170 -1.57 3.07 -5.75
C VAL A 170 -0.70 4.00 -6.60
N ARG A 171 -0.89 4.01 -7.94
CA ARG A 171 -0.19 4.95 -8.84
C ARG A 171 -0.57 6.42 -8.59
N ALA A 172 -1.84 6.69 -8.29
CA ALA A 172 -2.29 8.02 -7.92
C ALA A 172 -1.62 8.50 -6.62
N TYR A 173 -1.48 7.61 -5.63
CA TYR A 173 -0.78 7.90 -4.39
C TYR A 173 0.73 8.12 -4.62
N ALA A 174 1.38 7.30 -5.44
CA ALA A 174 2.79 7.52 -5.81
C ALA A 174 3.00 8.89 -6.48
N SER A 175 2.05 9.30 -7.33
CA SER A 175 2.08 10.65 -7.95
C SER A 175 1.86 11.76 -6.92
N TYR A 176 1.03 11.52 -5.90
CA TYR A 176 0.86 12.43 -4.76
C TYR A 176 2.15 12.55 -3.96
N LEU A 177 2.76 11.43 -3.58
CA LEU A 177 3.99 11.41 -2.80
C LEU A 177 5.13 12.14 -3.54
N LYS A 178 5.27 11.91 -4.86
CA LYS A 178 6.23 12.66 -5.68
C LYS A 178 6.06 14.17 -5.53
N ARG A 179 4.82 14.67 -5.59
CA ARG A 179 4.55 16.12 -5.44
C ARG A 179 4.89 16.64 -4.05
N VAL A 180 4.63 15.85 -3.01
CA VAL A 180 4.96 16.24 -1.63
C VAL A 180 6.48 16.36 -1.48
N VAL A 181 7.23 15.39 -1.98
CA VAL A 181 8.71 15.41 -1.92
C VAL A 181 9.29 16.54 -2.78
N ASP A 182 8.80 16.71 -4.01
CA ASP A 182 9.25 17.82 -4.88
C ASP A 182 8.99 19.19 -4.23
N GLN A 183 7.89 19.36 -3.50
CA GLN A 183 7.57 20.60 -2.77
C GLN A 183 8.48 20.83 -1.56
N THR A 184 8.80 19.77 -0.81
CA THR A 184 9.71 19.91 0.35
C THR A 184 11.12 20.28 -0.09
N ASP A 185 11.59 19.74 -1.21
CA ASP A 185 12.91 20.07 -1.75
C ASP A 185 12.95 21.54 -2.20
N GLU A 186 11.90 22.04 -2.86
CA GLU A 186 11.79 23.47 -3.23
C GLU A 186 11.77 24.41 -2.00
N GLU A 187 11.09 24.04 -0.91
CA GLU A 187 11.04 24.85 0.31
C GLU A 187 12.41 24.91 1.03
N VAL A 188 13.14 23.81 1.05
CA VAL A 188 14.50 23.74 1.61
C VAL A 188 15.48 24.58 0.77
N ASP A 189 15.43 24.45 -0.56
CA ASP A 189 16.27 25.23 -1.48
C ASP A 189 16.01 26.74 -1.37
N VAL A 190 14.76 27.16 -1.11
CA VAL A 190 14.42 28.56 -0.85
C VAL A 190 14.92 29.02 0.51
N ALA A 191 14.82 28.20 1.56
CA ALA A 191 15.30 28.53 2.89
C ALA A 191 16.84 28.69 2.92
N ASP A 192 17.59 27.77 2.30
CA ASP A 192 19.05 27.85 2.22
C ASP A 192 19.53 29.04 1.37
N ASN A 193 18.84 29.34 0.26
CA ASN A 193 19.14 30.54 -0.52
C ASN A 193 18.72 31.85 0.18
N SER A 194 17.70 31.83 1.04
CA SER A 194 17.29 33.01 1.82
C SER A 194 18.27 33.35 2.94
N ASN A 195 19.01 32.36 3.46
CA ASN A 195 20.11 32.56 4.40
C ASN A 195 21.43 32.92 3.72
N ALA A 196 21.56 32.70 2.40
CA ALA A 196 22.79 32.94 1.65
C ALA A 196 22.80 34.18 0.73
N ALA A 197 21.67 34.88 0.52
CA ALA A 197 21.61 35.93 -0.51
C ALA A 197 21.46 37.37 0.04
N GLY A 198 22.62 37.96 0.35
CA GLY A 198 22.85 39.35 -0.04
C GLY A 198 22.75 39.50 -1.56
N LYS A 199 21.74 40.25 -2.02
CA LYS A 199 21.55 40.84 -3.36
C LYS A 199 21.74 39.91 -4.59
N VAL A 200 20.64 39.38 -5.13
CA VAL A 200 20.51 39.17 -6.59
C VAL A 200 19.11 39.54 -7.10
N LYS A 201 19.08 40.36 -8.16
CA LYS A 201 17.89 40.92 -8.81
C LYS A 201 17.01 39.82 -9.44
N ARG A 202 15.71 39.81 -9.10
CA ARG A 202 14.67 38.99 -9.77
C ARG A 202 14.46 39.45 -11.21
N LYS A 203 14.69 38.59 -12.21
CA LYS A 203 14.11 38.71 -13.56
C LYS A 203 12.78 37.95 -13.60
N ALA A 204 11.69 38.67 -13.84
CA ALA A 204 10.35 38.10 -13.98
C ALA A 204 10.25 37.24 -15.26
N LYS A 205 9.82 35.98 -15.12
CA LYS A 205 9.50 35.10 -16.26
C LYS A 205 7.98 35.11 -16.47
N GLN A 206 7.55 35.73 -17.56
CA GLN A 206 6.15 35.84 -18.00
C GLN A 206 5.50 34.46 -18.13
N LYS A 207 4.39 34.24 -17.42
CA LYS A 207 3.47 33.11 -17.60
C LYS A 207 2.82 33.23 -18.99
N LYS A 208 3.17 32.34 -19.93
CA LYS A 208 2.39 32.14 -21.15
C LYS A 208 1.06 31.47 -20.80
N THR A 209 -0.02 32.24 -20.83
CA THR A 209 -1.41 31.76 -20.78
C THR A 209 -1.70 30.93 -22.03
N GLN A 210 -2.16 29.69 -21.85
CA GLN A 210 -2.68 28.88 -22.96
C GLN A 210 -4.06 29.41 -23.40
N PRO A 211 -4.37 29.47 -24.71
CA PRO A 211 -5.69 29.89 -25.17
C PRO A 211 -6.74 28.81 -24.87
N ARG A 212 -7.87 29.23 -24.29
CA ARG A 212 -9.05 28.38 -24.06
C ARG A 212 -9.57 27.83 -25.40
N LYS A 213 -9.66 26.50 -25.53
CA LYS A 213 -10.39 25.86 -26.64
C LYS A 213 -11.88 26.19 -26.51
N ARG A 214 -12.47 26.71 -27.58
CA ARG A 214 -13.89 27.02 -27.74
C ARG A 214 -14.68 25.70 -27.76
N VAL A 215 -15.54 25.48 -26.77
CA VAL A 215 -16.49 24.36 -26.77
C VAL A 215 -17.61 24.70 -27.73
N THR A 216 -17.73 23.96 -28.83
CA THR A 216 -18.89 24.00 -29.73
C THR A 216 -19.99 23.12 -29.13
N LEU A 217 -21.16 23.70 -28.85
CA LEU A 217 -22.34 22.94 -28.43
C LEU A 217 -22.81 22.07 -29.61
N SER A 218 -22.72 20.76 -29.47
CA SER A 218 -23.39 19.79 -30.34
C SER A 218 -24.83 19.63 -29.87
N THR A 219 -25.78 20.09 -30.68
CA THR A 219 -27.22 19.91 -30.48
C THR A 219 -27.59 18.44 -30.68
N ARG A 220 -27.88 17.71 -29.59
CA ARG A 220 -28.50 16.38 -29.64
C ARG A 220 -29.97 16.51 -30.05
N LYS A 221 -30.33 15.92 -31.20
CA LYS A 221 -31.72 15.67 -31.62
C LYS A 221 -32.41 14.77 -30.60
N GLY A 222 -33.54 15.23 -30.06
CA GLY A 222 -34.40 14.46 -29.16
C GLY A 222 -35.12 13.30 -29.85
N PRO A 223 -35.61 12.30 -29.08
CA PRO A 223 -36.25 11.12 -29.63
C PRO A 223 -37.67 11.41 -30.17
N ARG A 224 -37.95 10.90 -31.38
CA ARG A 224 -39.28 10.92 -32.01
C ARG A 224 -40.26 10.06 -31.22
N ARG A 225 -41.34 10.67 -30.72
CA ARG A 225 -42.53 9.97 -30.20
C ARG A 225 -43.22 9.21 -31.34
N LYS A 226 -43.48 7.92 -31.15
CA LYS A 226 -44.39 7.12 -31.98
C LYS A 226 -45.82 7.35 -31.47
N SER A 227 -46.72 7.73 -32.38
CA SER A 227 -48.17 7.78 -32.16
C SER A 227 -48.78 6.37 -32.26
N PRO A 228 -49.86 6.08 -31.52
CA PRO A 228 -50.59 4.81 -31.63
C PRO A 228 -51.56 4.86 -32.81
N ARG A 229 -51.66 3.77 -33.58
CA ARG A 229 -52.77 3.54 -34.52
C ARG A 229 -53.78 2.62 -33.84
N GLY A 230 -55.03 3.05 -33.82
CA GLY A 230 -56.20 2.21 -33.58
C GLY A 230 -56.75 1.62 -34.88
N CYS A 231 -57.75 0.76 -34.68
CA CYS A 231 -58.37 -0.21 -35.58
C CYS A 231 -57.57 -1.50 -35.79
#